data_AF-A0A0U5EVF1-F1
#
_entry.id   AF-A0A0U5EVF1-F1
#
_cell.length_a   1.000
_cell.length_b   1.000
_cell.length_c   1.000
_cell.angle_alpha   90.00
_cell.angle_beta   90.00
_cell.angle_gamma   90.00
#
_symmetry.space_group_name_H-M   'P 1'
#
loop_
_entity.id
_entity.type
_entity.pdbx_description
1 polymer ?
#
loop_
_entity_poly.entity_id
_entity_poly.type
_entity_poly.pdbx_seq_one_letter_code
_entity_poly.pdbx_strand_id
1 'polypeptide(L)'
;MSRNAQRLPQPDRLEQTSGSQRISAYVRRGLMRYQEAADYLGIAKGTLANWVSLRVGPRSIKIGSMRLFRQEDLDRFIEEKLFETERFEKRRRRQRGRGALVLTCPYPDLFLFSVMALALAVFLFTSVVSFQ
;
A
#
# COMPACT_ATOMS: atom_id res chain seq x y z
N MET A 1 -45.19 -55.09 5.73
CA MET A 1 -45.30 -53.66 5.36
C MET A 1 -44.01 -52.96 5.77
N SER A 2 -43.33 -52.41 4.76
CA SER A 2 -42.01 -51.76 4.80
C SER A 2 -41.93 -50.53 5.71
N ARG A 3 -40.72 -50.26 6.23
CA ARG A 3 -39.93 -49.02 6.03
C ARG A 3 -38.68 -49.04 6.94
N ASN A 4 -37.78 -49.97 6.68
CA ASN A 4 -36.40 -49.82 7.15
C ASN A 4 -35.67 -49.01 6.09
N ALA A 5 -35.76 -47.67 6.20
CA ALA A 5 -35.07 -46.77 5.29
C ALA A 5 -33.58 -46.83 5.63
N GLN A 6 -32.87 -47.71 4.93
CA GLN A 6 -31.42 -47.75 4.88
C GLN A 6 -30.93 -46.32 4.60
N ARG A 7 -30.43 -45.64 5.62
CA ARG A 7 -29.83 -44.31 5.48
C ARG A 7 -28.56 -44.53 4.65
N LEU A 8 -28.64 -44.28 3.35
CA LEU A 8 -27.53 -44.39 2.41
C LEU A 8 -26.33 -43.62 3.00
N PRO A 9 -25.11 -44.20 2.99
CA PRO A 9 -23.93 -43.47 3.44
C PRO A 9 -23.76 -42.22 2.58
N GLN A 10 -23.76 -41.05 3.22
CA GLN A 10 -23.59 -39.76 2.55
C GLN A 10 -22.24 -39.74 1.82
N PRO A 11 -22.19 -39.44 0.51
CA PRO A 11 -20.96 -39.42 -0.29
C PRO A 11 -19.97 -38.31 0.13
N ASP A 12 -20.38 -37.35 0.96
CA ASP A 12 -19.56 -36.20 1.38
C ASP A 12 -18.30 -36.55 2.19
N ARG A 13 -18.26 -37.70 2.87
CA ARG A 13 -17.15 -38.01 3.80
C ARG A 13 -15.90 -38.55 3.09
N LEU A 14 -16.01 -39.05 1.85
CA LEU A 14 -14.88 -39.62 1.11
C LEU A 14 -14.06 -38.59 0.30
N GLU A 15 -14.62 -37.42 0.00
CA GLU A 15 -13.87 -36.36 -0.71
C GLU A 15 -12.91 -35.57 0.21
N GLN A 16 -13.21 -35.51 1.51
CA GLN A 16 -12.45 -34.68 2.46
C GLN A 16 -11.04 -35.24 2.73
N THR A 17 -10.86 -36.56 2.64
CA THR A 17 -9.56 -37.23 2.87
C THR A 17 -8.59 -37.00 1.71
N SER A 18 -9.08 -37.07 0.46
CA SER A 18 -8.27 -36.86 -0.75
C SER A 18 -7.78 -35.40 -0.88
N GLY A 19 -8.65 -34.44 -0.52
CA GLY A 19 -8.29 -33.03 -0.44
C GLY A 19 -7.12 -32.78 0.52
N SER A 20 -7.23 -33.30 1.75
CA SER A 20 -6.22 -33.22 2.82
C SER A 20 -4.90 -33.92 2.42
N GLN A 21 -4.96 -35.10 1.82
CA GLN A 21 -3.77 -35.82 1.36
C GLN A 21 -3.03 -35.08 0.25
N ARG A 22 -3.77 -34.50 -0.71
CA ARG A 22 -3.18 -33.63 -1.73
C ARG A 22 -2.52 -32.41 -1.08
N ILE A 23 -3.06 -31.91 0.04
CA ILE A 23 -2.43 -30.83 0.81
C ILE A 23 -1.01 -31.12 1.20
N SER A 24 -0.82 -32.29 1.81
CA SER A 24 0.51 -32.71 2.25
C SER A 24 1.52 -32.86 1.12
N ALA A 25 1.08 -33.20 -0.10
CA ALA A 25 1.97 -33.47 -1.22
C ALA A 25 2.59 -32.21 -1.82
N TYR A 26 1.83 -31.10 -1.91
CA TYR A 26 2.37 -29.85 -2.44
C TYR A 26 3.12 -29.05 -1.37
N VAL A 27 2.75 -29.16 -0.08
CA VAL A 27 3.53 -28.59 1.02
C VAL A 27 4.95 -29.20 1.04
N ARG A 28 5.10 -30.51 0.82
CA ARG A 28 6.41 -31.16 0.65
C ARG A 28 7.24 -30.63 -0.52
N ARG A 29 6.60 -30.00 -1.51
CA ARG A 29 7.27 -29.42 -2.69
C ARG A 29 7.49 -27.90 -2.54
N GLY A 30 7.24 -27.33 -1.36
CA GLY A 30 7.39 -25.89 -1.11
C GLY A 30 6.35 -25.03 -1.83
N LEU A 31 5.19 -25.61 -2.16
CA LEU A 31 4.07 -24.91 -2.77
C LEU A 31 3.03 -24.59 -1.70
N MET A 32 2.68 -23.31 -1.58
CA MET A 32 1.74 -22.79 -0.59
C MET A 32 0.42 -22.43 -1.24
N ARG A 33 -0.69 -22.69 -0.56
CA ARG A 33 -2.00 -22.13 -0.95
C ARG A 33 -2.11 -20.67 -0.52
N TYR A 34 -3.20 -20.02 -0.92
CA TYR A 34 -3.53 -18.66 -0.51
C TYR A 34 -3.43 -18.38 0.99
N GLN A 35 -3.90 -19.31 1.84
CA GLN A 35 -3.87 -19.10 3.29
C GLN A 35 -2.42 -19.06 3.77
N GLU A 36 -1.67 -20.14 3.52
CA GLU A 36 -0.26 -20.26 3.90
C GLU A 36 0.61 -19.16 3.30
N ALA A 37 0.40 -18.78 2.04
CA ALA A 37 1.17 -17.72 1.38
C ALA A 37 0.86 -16.34 1.97
N ALA A 38 -0.39 -16.09 2.36
CA ALA A 38 -0.78 -14.85 3.03
C ALA A 38 -0.19 -14.78 4.44
N ASP A 39 -0.24 -15.91 5.18
CA ASP A 39 0.37 -16.05 6.49
C ASP A 39 1.89 -15.88 6.42
N TYR A 40 2.55 -16.42 5.38
CA TYR A 40 3.99 -16.26 5.12
C TYR A 40 4.38 -14.79 4.89
N LEU A 41 3.56 -14.05 4.14
CA LEU A 41 3.77 -12.62 3.89
C LEU A 41 3.29 -11.72 5.04
N GLY A 42 2.58 -12.27 6.03
CA GLY A 42 1.97 -11.50 7.12
C GLY A 42 0.82 -10.59 6.69
N ILE A 43 0.08 -10.96 5.63
CA ILE A 43 -1.04 -10.17 5.10
C ILE A 43 -2.37 -10.94 5.16
N ALA A 44 -3.49 -10.23 5.05
CA ALA A 44 -4.78 -10.90 4.94
C ALA A 44 -4.91 -11.67 3.62
N LYS A 45 -5.48 -12.88 3.66
CA LYS A 45 -5.78 -13.70 2.47
C LYS A 45 -6.55 -12.94 1.39
N GLY A 46 -7.54 -12.12 1.80
CA GLY A 46 -8.33 -11.30 0.88
C GLY A 46 -7.47 -10.28 0.11
N THR A 47 -6.46 -9.70 0.77
CA THR A 47 -5.50 -8.78 0.14
C THR A 47 -4.69 -9.50 -0.93
N LEU A 48 -4.15 -10.69 -0.60
CA LEU A 48 -3.38 -11.49 -1.56
C LEU A 48 -4.26 -11.92 -2.75
N ALA A 49 -5.52 -12.29 -2.51
CA ALA A 49 -6.47 -12.64 -3.57
C ALA A 49 -6.78 -11.45 -4.49
N ASN A 50 -6.96 -10.26 -3.92
CA ASN A 50 -7.16 -9.03 -4.67
C ASN A 50 -5.94 -8.71 -5.54
N TRP A 51 -4.73 -8.79 -4.96
CA TRP A 51 -3.47 -8.57 -5.67
C TRP A 51 -3.34 -9.49 -6.90
N VAL A 52 -3.56 -10.79 -6.73
CA VAL A 52 -3.56 -11.73 -7.84
C VAL A 52 -4.60 -11.38 -8.89
N SER A 53 -5.81 -10.96 -8.48
CA SER A 53 -6.85 -10.55 -9.43
C SER A 53 -6.46 -9.32 -10.23
N LEU A 54 -5.78 -8.37 -9.58
CA LEU A 54 -5.22 -7.18 -10.20
C LEU A 54 -3.94 -7.46 -10.99
N ARG A 55 -3.45 -8.71 -10.97
CA ARG A 55 -2.15 -9.15 -11.53
C ARG A 55 -0.96 -8.37 -10.96
N VAL A 56 -1.08 -7.92 -9.73
CA VAL A 56 -0.03 -7.25 -8.96
C VAL A 56 0.43 -8.20 -7.86
N GLY A 57 1.73 -8.22 -7.52
CA GLY A 57 2.25 -9.00 -6.40
C GLY A 57 3.00 -10.27 -6.81
N PRO A 58 3.16 -11.24 -5.87
CA PRO A 58 4.02 -12.40 -6.07
C PRO A 58 3.51 -13.31 -7.18
N ARG A 59 4.46 -13.97 -7.88
CA ARG A 59 4.12 -14.92 -8.93
C ARG A 59 3.34 -16.10 -8.37
N SER A 60 2.38 -16.57 -9.14
CA SER A 60 1.52 -17.67 -8.75
C SER A 60 1.18 -18.58 -9.92
N ILE A 61 1.09 -19.86 -9.62
CA ILE A 61 0.85 -20.94 -10.58
C ILE A 61 -0.59 -21.40 -10.42
N LYS A 62 -1.33 -21.44 -11.53
CA LYS A 62 -2.69 -21.99 -11.55
C LYS A 62 -2.62 -23.48 -11.92
N ILE A 63 -3.11 -24.34 -11.04
CA ILE A 63 -3.24 -25.79 -11.27
C ILE A 63 -4.71 -26.16 -11.10
N GLY A 64 -5.40 -26.37 -12.22
CA GLY A 64 -6.85 -26.60 -12.24
C GLY A 64 -7.64 -25.42 -11.66
N SER A 65 -8.49 -25.69 -10.67
CA SER A 65 -9.25 -24.67 -9.93
C SER A 65 -8.39 -23.91 -8.91
N MET A 66 -7.21 -24.44 -8.58
CA MET A 66 -6.40 -23.95 -7.48
C MET A 66 -5.27 -23.04 -7.93
N ARG A 67 -4.91 -22.10 -7.06
CA ARG A 67 -3.71 -21.28 -7.21
C ARG A 67 -2.73 -21.56 -6.09
N LEU A 68 -1.48 -21.75 -6.47
CA LEU A 68 -0.36 -22.06 -5.59
C LEU A 68 0.75 -21.03 -5.78
N PHE A 69 1.52 -20.82 -4.72
CA PHE A 69 2.64 -19.91 -4.66
C PHE A 69 3.88 -20.73 -4.31
N ARG A 70 4.99 -20.51 -5.03
CA ARG A 70 6.26 -21.10 -4.64
C ARG A 70 6.87 -20.22 -3.56
N GLN A 71 7.50 -20.84 -2.56
CA GLN A 71 8.20 -20.09 -1.52
C GLN A 71 9.25 -19.12 -2.11
N GLU A 72 10.05 -19.59 -3.08
CA GLU A 72 11.06 -18.79 -3.80
C GLU A 72 10.50 -17.52 -4.46
N ASP A 73 9.25 -17.57 -4.94
CA ASP A 73 8.61 -16.42 -5.59
C ASP A 73 8.07 -15.42 -4.55
N LEU A 74 7.67 -15.90 -3.38
CA LEU A 74 7.30 -15.06 -2.24
C LEU A 74 8.55 -14.36 -1.68
N ASP A 75 9.66 -15.09 -1.54
CA ASP A 75 10.94 -14.55 -1.08
C ASP A 75 11.45 -13.45 -2.03
N ARG A 76 11.45 -13.72 -3.33
CA ARG A 76 11.82 -12.72 -4.34
C ARG A 76 10.95 -11.47 -4.25
N PHE A 77 9.65 -11.63 -4.00
CA PHE A 77 8.75 -10.51 -3.84
C PHE A 77 9.06 -9.68 -2.59
N ILE A 78 9.43 -10.31 -1.48
CA ILE A 78 9.88 -9.62 -0.26
C ILE A 78 11.15 -8.82 -0.55
N GLU A 79 12.14 -9.42 -1.22
CA GLU A 79 13.38 -8.75 -1.61
C GLU A 79 13.12 -7.53 -2.50
N GLU A 80 12.30 -7.68 -3.55
CA GLU A 80 11.93 -6.59 -4.45
C GLU A 80 11.29 -5.40 -3.70
N LYS A 81 10.40 -5.69 -2.73
CA LYS A 81 9.71 -4.65 -1.95
C LYS A 81 10.61 -3.99 -0.90
N LEU A 82 11.61 -4.69 -0.39
CA LEU A 82 12.59 -4.12 0.52
C LEU A 82 13.41 -3.03 -0.19
N PHE A 83 13.91 -3.29 -1.39
CA PHE A 83 14.64 -2.29 -2.18
C PHE A 83 13.79 -1.07 -2.55
N GLU A 84 12.52 -1.30 -2.88
CA GLU A 84 11.58 -0.21 -3.19
C GLU A 84 11.35 0.70 -1.97
N THR A 85 11.18 0.12 -0.79
CA THR A 85 11.01 0.86 0.47
C THR A 85 12.24 1.72 0.80
N GLU A 86 13.44 1.15 0.72
CA GLU A 86 14.69 1.91 0.94
C GLU A 86 14.85 3.08 -0.05
N ARG A 87 14.49 2.86 -1.33
CA ARG A 87 14.53 3.92 -2.34
C ARG A 87 13.57 5.06 -2.00
N PHE A 88 12.35 4.76 -1.59
CA PHE A 88 11.37 5.77 -1.19
C PHE A 88 11.79 6.51 0.07
N GLU A 89 12.38 5.82 1.05
CA GLU A 89 12.92 6.47 2.24
C GLU A 89 14.06 7.42 1.91
N LYS A 90 15.01 7.01 1.05
CA LYS A 90 16.09 7.89 0.57
C LYS A 90 15.55 9.12 -0.15
N ARG A 91 14.50 8.96 -0.97
CA ARG A 91 13.80 10.09 -1.61
C ARG A 91 13.14 11.01 -0.58
N ARG A 92 12.41 10.46 0.40
CA ARG A 92 11.79 11.24 1.49
C ARG A 92 12.82 12.03 2.30
N ARG A 93 13.98 11.43 2.63
CA ARG A 93 15.08 12.12 3.32
C ARG A 93 15.60 13.31 2.50
N ARG A 94 15.82 13.13 1.19
CA ARG A 94 16.25 14.21 0.29
C ARG A 94 15.22 15.33 0.15
N GLN A 95 13.93 14.99 0.18
CA GLN A 95 12.85 15.95 -0.01
C GLN A 95 12.57 16.78 1.26
N ARG A 96 12.74 16.19 2.46
CA ARG A 96 12.64 16.91 3.74
C ARG A 96 13.71 18.01 3.92
N GLY A 97 14.84 17.90 3.23
CA GLY A 97 15.89 18.93 3.22
C GLY A 97 15.60 20.16 2.34
N ARG A 98 14.48 20.20 1.61
CA ARG A 98 14.15 21.31 0.68
C ARG A 98 12.89 22.11 1.04
N GLY A 99 12.11 21.65 2.03
CA GLY A 99 10.84 22.28 2.40
C GLY A 99 10.89 23.25 3.58
N ALA A 100 12.05 23.41 4.25
CA ALA A 100 12.21 24.27 5.43
C ALA A 100 12.71 25.70 5.11
N LEU A 101 12.65 26.12 3.84
CA LEU A 101 12.97 27.48 3.41
C LEU A 101 11.74 28.12 2.75
N VAL A 102 10.60 28.06 3.42
CA VAL A 102 9.42 28.80 3.00
C VAL A 102 8.99 29.65 4.18
N LEU A 103 9.22 30.96 4.03
CA LEU A 103 8.65 32.07 4.80
C LEU A 103 9.29 32.38 6.15
N THR A 104 10.55 32.82 6.12
CA THR A 104 10.94 33.94 6.97
C THR A 104 11.27 35.11 6.04
N CYS A 105 10.27 35.94 5.74
CA CYS A 105 10.50 37.26 5.17
C CYS A 105 11.38 38.03 6.16
N PRO A 106 12.62 38.39 5.81
CA PRO A 106 13.57 38.82 6.83
C PRO A 106 13.27 40.23 7.39
N TYR A 107 12.39 41.04 6.78
CA TYR A 107 12.13 42.41 7.26
C TYR A 107 10.68 42.87 6.98
N PRO A 108 9.68 42.42 7.75
CA PRO A 108 8.31 42.95 7.66
C PRO A 108 8.25 44.46 7.95
N ASP A 109 9.19 44.97 8.74
CA ASP A 109 9.27 46.38 9.12
C ASP A 109 9.59 47.29 7.95
N LEU A 110 10.44 46.87 7.00
CA LEU A 110 10.80 47.69 5.83
C LEU A 110 9.60 47.89 4.89
N PHE A 111 8.74 46.88 4.78
CA PHE A 111 7.50 47.01 4.01
C PHE A 111 6.54 48.01 4.66
N LEU A 112 6.38 47.93 5.99
CA LEU A 112 5.60 48.87 6.78
C LEU A 112 6.12 50.31 6.65
N PHE A 113 7.44 50.52 6.79
CA PHE A 113 8.05 51.85 6.62
C PHE A 113 7.86 52.39 5.21
N SER A 114 7.99 51.55 4.17
CA SER A 114 7.77 51.95 2.78
C SER A 114 6.33 52.40 2.53
N VAL A 115 5.33 51.65 3.03
CA VAL A 115 3.91 52.02 2.90
C VAL A 115 3.58 53.30 3.66
N MET A 116 4.10 53.45 4.89
CA MET A 116 3.90 54.66 5.69
C MET A 116 4.56 55.90 5.06
N ALA A 117 5.78 55.77 4.53
CA ALA A 117 6.46 56.87 3.84
C ALA A 117 5.69 57.34 2.60
N LEU A 118 5.15 56.40 1.81
CA LEU A 118 4.34 56.72 0.63
C LEU A 118 3.04 57.42 1.03
N ALA A 119 2.35 56.94 2.06
CA ALA A 119 1.14 57.57 2.58
C ALA A 119 1.39 59.01 3.07
N LEU A 120 2.50 59.25 3.79
CA LEU A 120 2.89 60.59 4.23
C LEU A 120 3.24 61.50 3.05
N ALA A 121 3.95 61.00 2.04
CA ALA A 121 4.26 61.78 0.84
C ALA A 121 3.00 62.20 0.08
N VAL A 122 2.03 61.29 -0.06
CA VAL A 122 0.71 61.59 -0.65
C VAL A 122 -0.04 62.62 0.19
N PHE A 123 -0.06 62.45 1.51
CA PHE A 123 -0.73 63.40 2.41
C PHE A 123 -0.16 64.82 2.29
N LEU A 124 1.17 64.95 2.31
CA LEU A 124 1.84 66.24 2.13
C LEU A 124 1.53 66.83 0.75
N PHE A 125 1.60 66.04 -0.32
CA PHE A 125 1.25 66.49 -1.66
C PHE A 125 -0.19 67.00 -1.75
N THR A 126 -1.15 66.28 -1.17
CA THR A 126 -2.56 66.72 -1.12
C THR A 126 -2.75 67.98 -0.29
N SER A 127 -2.02 68.13 0.81
CA SER A 127 -2.11 69.33 1.66
C SER A 127 -1.51 70.57 0.98
N VAL A 128 -0.44 70.41 0.21
CA VAL A 128 0.18 71.50 -0.57
C VAL A 128 -0.71 71.94 -1.72
N VAL A 129 -1.30 70.99 -2.46
CA VAL A 129 -2.24 71.28 -3.55
C VAL A 129 -3.55 71.89 -3.04
N SER A 130 -3.97 71.58 -1.81
CA SER A 130 -5.18 72.17 -1.20
C SER A 130 -4.97 73.58 -0.64
N PHE A 131 -3.71 74.01 -0.45
CA PHE A 131 -3.37 75.31 0.12
C PHE A 131 -3.02 76.37 -0.94
N GLN A 132 -2.94 75.97 -2.21
CA GLN A 132 -2.61 76.81 -3.36
C GLN A 132 -3.86 77.11 -4.20
#